data_AF-M3HIM6-F1
#
_entry.id   AF-M3HIM6-F1
#
_cell.length_a   1.000
_cell.length_b   1.000
_cell.length_c   1.000
_cell.angle_alpha   90.00
_cell.angle_beta   90.00
_cell.angle_gamma   90.00
#
_symmetry.space_group_name_H-M   'P 1'
#
loop_
_entity.id
_entity.type
_entity.pdbx_description
1 polymer ?
#
loop_
_entity_poly.entity_id
_entity_poly.type
_entity_poly.pdbx_seq_one_letter_code
_entity_poly.pdbx_strand_id
1 'polypeptide(L)'
;MNFRKILSLVFKYISPKIKFWIKNFLYKFALKLNPNSGVNYFKLFNIHYQMRDIIKSLPPWDFYLQEAIKVDPDFFFLHRREVFNTFLRDSDLQLMEHYMQIFEDFQSAYLKEHNLDHFDFRFSSPFLFSSYNVNAYLDTFLKAMELGLKPKHQIIILLPDNEKIINPYMLELWQKYVKVIRDKKTIEHFSALRKYFQYDIDFSCSLNGKGMYIEHAKVIVQKEWEKRNYDPLLRLSSEDKEIGWKLLGSQRTISADHRSKSSQLTGHERDYKRLQEITREGGWFVTLHVRDSGYLLGKYDKREDPSFYRNADIDSYTDAIKSIVDRGGYVVRVGDPKMKPISEEIKCGFDYAHSDIRSNK
;
A
#
# COMPACT_ATOMS: atom_id res chain seq x y z
N MET A 1 14.20 12.59 -34.35
CA MET A 1 14.50 11.19 -33.99
C MET A 1 15.04 11.16 -32.55
N ASN A 2 14.34 10.50 -31.63
CA ASN A 2 14.57 10.71 -30.19
C ASN A 2 15.83 9.94 -29.73
N PHE A 3 16.94 10.66 -29.49
CA PHE A 3 18.24 10.10 -29.10
C PHE A 3 18.16 9.11 -27.92
N ARG A 4 17.23 9.35 -26.98
CA ARG A 4 16.95 8.45 -25.85
C ARG A 4 16.43 7.07 -26.27
N LYS A 5 15.62 6.98 -27.34
CA LYS A 5 15.06 5.71 -27.84
C LYS A 5 16.11 4.86 -28.56
N ILE A 6 17.07 5.49 -29.25
CA ILE A 6 18.17 4.78 -29.91
C ILE A 6 19.15 4.24 -28.87
N LEU A 7 19.50 5.07 -27.87
CA LEU A 7 20.36 4.63 -26.77
C LEU A 7 19.73 3.44 -26.02
N SER A 8 18.43 3.46 -25.73
CA SER A 8 17.78 2.36 -25.00
C SER A 8 17.78 1.02 -25.76
N LEU A 9 17.69 1.05 -27.09
CA LEU A 9 17.80 -0.13 -27.96
C LEU A 9 19.21 -0.73 -27.96
N VAL A 10 20.25 0.12 -28.04
CA VAL A 10 21.65 -0.34 -27.98
C VAL A 10 21.98 -0.89 -26.59
N PHE A 11 21.56 -0.20 -25.53
CA PHE A 11 21.76 -0.68 -24.16
C PHE A 11 21.02 -1.98 -23.86
N LYS A 12 20.00 -2.38 -24.61
CA LYS A 12 19.31 -3.66 -24.37
C LYS A 12 20.25 -4.87 -24.52
N TYR A 13 21.19 -4.81 -25.46
CA TYR A 13 22.09 -5.92 -25.80
C TYR A 13 23.47 -5.86 -25.13
N ILE A 14 23.77 -4.80 -24.38
CA ILE A 14 25.03 -4.67 -23.63
C ILE A 14 24.96 -5.53 -22.36
N SER A 15 26.02 -6.31 -22.11
CA SER A 15 26.13 -7.17 -20.93
C SER A 15 26.04 -6.35 -19.62
N PRO A 16 25.48 -6.92 -18.53
CA PRO A 16 25.38 -6.23 -17.24
C PRO A 16 26.72 -5.69 -16.72
N LYS A 17 27.83 -6.43 -16.92
CA LYS A 17 29.18 -6.01 -16.54
C LYS A 17 29.63 -4.76 -17.29
N ILE A 18 29.41 -4.69 -18.60
CA ILE A 18 29.79 -3.52 -19.40
C ILE A 18 28.94 -2.31 -19.00
N LYS A 19 27.62 -2.50 -18.80
CA LYS A 19 26.71 -1.45 -18.29
C LYS A 19 27.19 -0.89 -16.96
N PHE A 20 27.61 -1.76 -16.05
CA PHE A 20 28.16 -1.35 -14.76
C PHE A 20 29.36 -0.42 -14.94
N TRP A 21 30.38 -0.82 -15.71
CA TRP A 21 31.59 -0.01 -15.87
C TRP A 21 31.32 1.34 -16.54
N ILE A 22 30.45 1.39 -17.55
CA ILE A 22 30.04 2.64 -18.20
C ILE A 22 29.35 3.56 -17.18
N LYS A 23 28.34 3.07 -16.45
CA LYS A 23 27.61 3.86 -15.46
C LYS A 23 28.52 4.31 -14.31
N ASN A 24 29.35 3.40 -13.81
CA ASN A 24 30.31 3.66 -12.74
C ASN A 24 31.29 4.77 -13.13
N PHE A 25 31.84 4.73 -14.35
CA PHE A 25 32.69 5.80 -14.87
C PHE A 25 31.93 7.13 -14.95
N LEU A 26 30.75 7.14 -15.55
CA LEU A 26 29.96 8.36 -15.72
C LEU A 26 29.58 9.01 -14.38
N TYR A 27 29.15 8.24 -13.39
CA TYR A 27 28.77 8.78 -12.09
C TYR A 27 29.99 9.22 -11.27
N LYS A 28 31.12 8.49 -11.34
CA LYS A 28 32.38 8.94 -10.72
C LYS A 28 32.90 10.22 -11.37
N PHE A 29 32.82 10.32 -12.70
CA PHE A 29 33.18 11.54 -13.41
C PHE A 29 32.27 12.72 -13.01
N ALA A 30 30.97 12.50 -12.91
CA ALA A 30 30.03 13.52 -12.43
C ALA A 30 30.35 13.96 -10.99
N LEU A 31 30.76 13.04 -10.10
CA LEU A 31 31.20 13.40 -8.75
C LEU A 31 32.52 14.17 -8.72
N LYS A 32 33.43 13.96 -9.70
CA LYS A 32 34.61 14.82 -9.82
C LYS A 32 34.24 16.27 -10.16
N LEU A 33 33.17 16.47 -10.93
CA LEU A 33 32.66 17.80 -11.28
C LEU A 33 31.82 18.42 -10.15
N ASN A 34 31.07 17.60 -9.42
CA ASN A 34 30.26 18.02 -8.28
C ASN A 34 30.35 16.99 -7.13
N PRO A 35 31.32 17.14 -6.21
CA PRO A 35 31.54 16.20 -5.12
C PRO A 35 30.40 16.13 -4.10
N ASN A 36 29.55 17.17 -4.02
CA ASN A 36 28.46 17.25 -3.03
C ASN A 36 27.13 16.71 -3.58
N SER A 37 27.17 15.86 -4.62
CA SER A 37 25.96 15.34 -5.25
C SER A 37 25.50 14.03 -4.61
N GLY A 38 24.60 14.10 -3.63
CA GLY A 38 23.98 12.93 -2.99
C GLY A 38 23.33 11.97 -4.01
N VAL A 39 22.67 12.52 -5.03
CA VAL A 39 22.07 11.75 -6.13
C VAL A 39 23.10 10.91 -6.90
N ASN A 40 24.30 11.42 -7.20
CA ASN A 40 25.30 10.66 -7.94
C ASN A 40 25.94 9.57 -7.07
N TYR A 41 26.15 9.84 -5.79
CA TYR A 41 26.51 8.82 -4.81
C TYR A 41 25.44 7.72 -4.73
N PHE A 42 24.17 8.08 -4.65
CA PHE A 42 23.08 7.10 -4.62
C PHE A 42 22.98 6.26 -5.90
N LYS A 43 23.24 6.85 -7.06
CA LYS A 43 23.32 6.09 -8.32
C LYS A 43 24.49 5.11 -8.32
N LEU A 44 25.63 5.46 -7.72
CA LEU A 44 26.74 4.54 -7.50
C LEU A 44 26.35 3.43 -6.53
N PHE A 45 25.75 3.76 -5.39
CA PHE A 45 25.18 2.78 -4.45
C PHE A 45 24.33 1.73 -5.18
N ASN A 46 23.35 2.17 -5.98
CA ASN A 46 22.44 1.25 -6.65
C ASN A 46 23.17 0.29 -7.61
N ILE A 47 24.08 0.78 -8.45
CA ILE A 47 24.76 -0.10 -9.42
C ILE A 47 25.78 -1.02 -8.75
N HIS A 48 26.42 -0.57 -7.67
CA HIS A 48 27.37 -1.38 -6.89
C HIS A 48 26.64 -2.44 -6.08
N TYR A 49 25.52 -2.09 -5.43
CA TYR A 49 24.70 -3.06 -4.72
C TYR A 49 24.15 -4.13 -5.67
N GLN A 50 23.59 -3.74 -6.82
CA GLN A 50 23.06 -4.69 -7.82
C GLN A 50 24.11 -5.65 -8.38
N MET A 51 25.38 -5.27 -8.40
CA MET A 51 26.47 -6.08 -8.96
C MET A 51 27.37 -6.69 -7.87
N ARG A 52 27.01 -6.58 -6.59
CA ARG A 52 27.87 -6.94 -5.44
C ARG A 52 28.41 -8.37 -5.47
N ASP A 53 27.61 -9.32 -5.97
CA ASP A 53 27.99 -10.73 -6.05
C ASP A 53 28.80 -11.07 -7.30
N ILE A 54 28.82 -10.16 -8.28
CA ILE A 54 29.46 -10.37 -9.59
C ILE A 54 30.76 -9.56 -9.71
N ILE A 55 30.77 -8.35 -9.16
CA ILE A 55 31.86 -7.38 -9.23
C ILE A 55 32.23 -6.99 -7.81
N LYS A 56 33.40 -7.46 -7.37
CA LYS A 56 34.02 -6.98 -6.14
C LYS A 56 34.78 -5.68 -6.47
N SER A 57 34.16 -4.54 -6.20
CA SER A 57 34.74 -3.21 -6.41
C SER A 57 35.07 -2.53 -5.09
N LEU A 58 36.07 -1.64 -5.14
CA LEU A 58 36.40 -0.72 -4.06
C LEU A 58 36.07 0.73 -4.48
N PRO A 59 35.55 1.55 -3.57
CA PRO A 59 34.98 1.19 -2.25
C PRO A 59 33.74 0.28 -2.37
N PRO A 60 33.33 -0.39 -1.28
CA PRO A 60 32.13 -1.25 -1.27
C PRO A 60 30.84 -0.45 -1.53
N TRP A 61 29.74 -1.15 -1.79
CA TRP A 61 28.48 -0.51 -2.20
C TRP A 61 27.91 0.43 -1.14
N ASP A 62 28.11 0.11 0.15
CA ASP A 62 27.57 0.83 1.31
C ASP A 62 28.27 2.17 1.54
N PHE A 63 29.56 2.25 1.21
CA PHE A 63 30.31 3.52 1.19
C PHE A 63 29.57 4.60 0.40
N TYR A 64 29.07 4.25 -0.79
CA TYR A 64 28.37 5.22 -1.64
C TYR A 64 27.05 5.67 -1.02
N LEU A 65 26.36 4.81 -0.28
CA LEU A 65 25.14 5.19 0.42
C LEU A 65 25.45 6.10 1.61
N GLN A 66 26.48 5.77 2.39
CA GLN A 66 26.94 6.60 3.51
C GLN A 66 27.36 8.00 3.04
N GLU A 67 28.14 8.10 1.96
CA GLU A 67 28.53 9.39 1.40
C GLU A 67 27.34 10.16 0.83
N ALA A 68 26.34 9.49 0.23
CA ALA A 68 25.11 10.15 -0.22
C ALA A 68 24.38 10.85 0.94
N ILE A 69 24.25 10.16 2.08
CA ILE A 69 23.58 10.69 3.28
C ILE A 69 24.38 11.85 3.88
N LYS A 70 25.72 11.72 3.89
CA LYS A 70 26.63 12.71 4.47
C LYS A 70 26.65 14.04 3.70
N VAL A 71 26.72 13.99 2.37
CA VAL A 71 26.86 15.23 1.56
C VAL A 71 25.52 15.92 1.30
N ASP A 72 24.41 15.19 1.45
CA ASP A 72 23.06 15.69 1.21
C ASP A 72 22.07 15.03 2.18
N PRO A 73 21.93 15.55 3.42
CA PRO A 73 20.94 15.10 4.40
C PRO A 73 19.50 15.03 3.86
N ASP A 74 19.12 16.01 3.05
CA ASP A 74 17.80 16.13 2.45
C ASP A 74 17.55 15.00 1.45
N PHE A 75 18.58 14.58 0.71
CA PHE A 75 18.51 13.42 -0.15
C PHE A 75 18.05 12.18 0.63
N PHE A 76 18.58 11.95 1.84
CA PHE A 76 18.20 10.78 2.61
C PHE A 76 16.73 10.81 3.03
N PHE A 77 16.22 11.98 3.46
CA PHE A 77 14.78 12.14 3.71
C PHE A 77 13.96 11.87 2.45
N LEU A 78 14.34 12.41 1.30
CA LEU A 78 13.56 12.29 0.06
C LEU A 78 13.60 10.89 -0.56
N HIS A 79 14.72 10.16 -0.42
CA HIS A 79 14.99 8.92 -1.14
C HIS A 79 15.07 7.66 -0.27
N ARG A 80 14.82 7.75 1.05
CA ARG A 80 14.79 6.59 1.96
C ARG A 80 13.93 5.41 1.46
N ARG A 81 12.79 5.69 0.83
CA ARG A 81 11.93 4.63 0.26
C ARG A 81 12.62 3.90 -0.89
N GLU A 82 13.42 4.59 -1.68
CA GLU A 82 14.19 3.97 -2.78
C GLU A 82 15.32 3.10 -2.22
N VAL A 83 15.92 3.51 -1.10
CA VAL A 83 16.88 2.71 -0.33
C VAL A 83 16.21 1.43 0.17
N PHE A 84 15.08 1.54 0.90
CA PHE A 84 14.40 0.36 1.45
C PHE A 84 13.93 -0.60 0.36
N ASN A 85 13.34 -0.07 -0.72
CA ASN A 85 12.93 -0.88 -1.87
C ASN A 85 14.12 -1.60 -2.53
N THR A 86 15.32 -1.04 -2.48
CA THR A 86 16.50 -1.70 -3.06
C THR A 86 16.82 -2.99 -2.33
N PHE A 87 16.75 -3.00 -1.01
CA PHE A 87 16.95 -4.19 -0.18
C PHE A 87 15.76 -5.16 -0.27
N LEU A 88 14.53 -4.64 -0.30
CA LEU A 88 13.32 -5.46 -0.42
C LEU A 88 13.32 -6.30 -1.71
N ARG A 89 13.75 -5.74 -2.85
CA ARG A 89 13.83 -6.48 -4.14
C ARG A 89 14.73 -7.70 -4.06
N ASP A 90 15.78 -7.63 -3.26
CA ASP A 90 16.76 -8.70 -3.08
C ASP A 90 16.42 -9.57 -1.85
N SER A 91 15.25 -9.34 -1.23
CA SER A 91 14.80 -10.01 0.00
C SER A 91 15.78 -9.85 1.18
N ASP A 92 16.60 -8.80 1.18
CA ASP A 92 17.57 -8.51 2.23
C ASP A 92 16.92 -7.72 3.38
N LEU A 93 16.05 -8.41 4.13
CA LEU A 93 15.23 -7.80 5.17
C LEU A 93 16.08 -7.29 6.34
N GLN A 94 17.18 -7.95 6.66
CA GLN A 94 18.08 -7.52 7.74
C GLN A 94 18.69 -6.15 7.42
N LEU A 95 19.20 -6.00 6.19
CA LEU A 95 19.77 -4.73 5.76
C LEU A 95 18.71 -3.65 5.61
N MET A 96 17.52 -4.02 5.14
CA MET A 96 16.39 -3.11 5.08
C MET A 96 16.03 -2.56 6.46
N GLU A 97 15.86 -3.42 7.46
CA GLU A 97 15.55 -3.01 8.85
C GLU A 97 16.70 -2.19 9.46
N HIS A 98 17.95 -2.54 9.17
CA HIS A 98 19.12 -1.77 9.58
C HIS A 98 19.08 -0.33 9.04
N TYR A 99 18.80 -0.13 7.76
CA TYR A 99 18.70 1.22 7.19
C TYR A 99 17.41 1.95 7.59
N MET A 100 16.34 1.23 7.94
CA MET A 100 15.16 1.83 8.58
C MET A 100 15.51 2.40 9.95
N GLN A 101 16.31 1.67 10.75
CA GLN A 101 16.84 2.18 12.01
C GLN A 101 17.70 3.42 11.80
N ILE A 102 18.67 3.36 10.87
CA ILE A 102 19.54 4.51 10.56
C ILE A 102 18.69 5.73 10.19
N PHE A 103 17.63 5.55 9.39
CA PHE A 103 16.74 6.64 9.04
C PHE A 103 16.04 7.24 10.26
N GLU A 104 15.53 6.42 11.17
CA GLU A 104 14.84 6.89 12.38
C GLU A 104 15.79 7.61 13.34
N ASP A 105 17.00 7.07 13.53
CA ASP A 105 18.03 7.70 14.37
C ASP A 105 18.44 9.06 13.77
N PHE A 106 18.62 9.10 12.44
CA PHE A 106 18.93 10.31 11.71
C PHE A 106 17.82 11.36 11.80
N GLN A 107 16.56 10.95 11.61
CA GLN A 107 15.41 11.84 11.75
C GLN A 107 15.32 12.40 13.17
N SER A 108 15.45 11.54 14.18
CA SER A 108 15.44 11.93 15.59
C SER A 108 16.56 12.93 15.93
N ALA A 109 17.78 12.68 15.45
CA ALA A 109 18.93 13.57 15.63
C ALA A 109 18.71 14.92 14.95
N TYR A 110 18.24 14.91 13.69
CA TYR A 110 17.92 16.12 12.93
C TYR A 110 16.87 16.97 13.65
N LEU A 111 15.76 16.37 14.09
CA LEU A 111 14.72 17.09 14.80
C LEU A 111 15.26 17.73 16.09
N LYS A 112 16.11 17.02 16.83
CA LYS A 112 16.72 17.56 18.06
C LYS A 112 17.70 18.70 17.78
N GLU A 113 18.59 18.55 16.80
CA GLU A 113 19.57 19.58 16.44
C GLU A 113 18.90 20.90 16.02
N HIS A 114 17.75 20.81 15.36
CA HIS A 114 16.98 21.96 14.91
C HIS A 114 15.91 22.44 15.91
N ASN A 115 15.88 21.91 17.14
CA ASN A 115 14.86 22.20 18.17
C ASN A 115 13.42 21.99 17.66
N LEU A 116 13.21 20.92 16.89
CA LEU A 116 11.93 20.53 16.28
C LEU A 116 11.33 19.27 16.92
N ASP A 117 12.02 18.65 17.87
CA ASP A 117 11.62 17.43 18.57
C ASP A 117 10.46 17.63 19.56
N HIS A 118 10.21 18.87 20.00
CA HIS A 118 9.09 19.25 20.86
C HIS A 118 7.71 19.18 20.19
N PHE A 119 7.64 19.00 18.86
CA PHE A 119 6.37 18.86 18.16
C PHE A 119 5.85 17.42 18.24
N ASP A 120 4.72 17.26 18.92
CA ASP A 120 4.04 15.98 19.14
C ASP A 120 3.21 15.50 17.94
N PHE A 121 3.50 15.98 16.72
CA PHE A 121 2.81 15.54 15.51
C PHE A 121 3.78 14.91 14.50
N ARG A 122 3.25 14.03 13.66
CA ARG A 122 3.96 13.42 12.53
C ARG A 122 3.06 13.38 11.31
N PHE A 123 3.64 13.54 10.13
CA PHE A 123 2.89 13.40 8.89
C PHE A 123 2.85 11.94 8.46
N SER A 124 1.72 11.52 7.89
CA SER A 124 1.62 10.21 7.27
C SER A 124 2.35 10.13 5.92
N SER A 125 2.53 8.89 5.43
CA SER A 125 2.84 8.63 4.04
C SER A 125 1.86 9.32 3.09
N PRO A 126 2.31 9.71 1.90
CA PRO A 126 1.38 10.20 0.88
C PRO A 126 0.51 9.03 0.42
N PHE A 127 -0.71 9.33 -0.04
CA PHE A 127 -1.49 8.34 -0.78
C PHE A 127 -2.01 7.15 0.04
N LEU A 128 -2.03 7.21 1.37
CA LEU A 128 -2.54 6.14 2.25
C LEU A 128 -3.97 5.68 1.90
N PHE A 129 -4.79 6.59 1.38
CA PHE A 129 -6.18 6.34 1.01
C PHE A 129 -6.41 6.22 -0.50
N SER A 130 -5.34 6.31 -1.30
CA SER A 130 -5.39 6.21 -2.77
C SER A 130 -5.47 4.77 -3.29
N SER A 131 -5.23 3.80 -2.43
CA SER A 131 -5.14 2.39 -2.76
C SER A 131 -5.86 1.54 -1.72
N TYR A 132 -6.39 0.41 -2.15
CA TYR A 132 -7.01 -0.57 -1.26
C TYR A 132 -5.97 -1.16 -0.30
N ASN A 133 -6.36 -1.44 0.96
CA ASN A 133 -5.55 -2.01 2.04
C ASN A 133 -4.38 -1.21 2.62
N VAL A 134 -3.85 -0.18 1.96
CA VAL A 134 -2.67 0.55 2.49
C VAL A 134 -2.98 1.26 3.81
N ASN A 135 -4.19 1.79 3.95
CA ASN A 135 -4.67 2.40 5.19
C ASN A 135 -4.77 1.40 6.37
N ALA A 136 -4.78 0.08 6.13
CA ALA A 136 -4.79 -0.90 7.22
C ALA A 136 -3.50 -0.81 8.08
N TYR A 137 -2.42 -0.25 7.56
CA TYR A 137 -1.22 -0.01 8.36
C TYR A 137 -1.37 1.14 9.37
N LEU A 138 -2.38 2.01 9.22
CA LEU A 138 -2.75 2.96 10.28
C LEU A 138 -3.16 2.21 11.55
N ASP A 139 -3.89 1.10 11.43
CA ASP A 139 -4.26 0.26 12.57
C ASP A 139 -3.02 -0.20 13.33
N THR A 140 -2.02 -0.73 12.62
CA THR A 140 -0.74 -1.15 13.22
C THR A 140 -0.04 0.00 13.93
N PHE A 141 0.07 1.16 13.29
CA PHE A 141 0.74 2.33 13.87
C PHE A 141 0.05 2.84 15.13
N LEU A 142 -1.27 3.01 15.07
CA LEU A 142 -2.04 3.55 16.17
C LEU A 142 -2.09 2.57 17.35
N LYS A 143 -2.25 1.27 17.08
CA LYS A 143 -2.13 0.23 18.11
C LYS A 143 -0.75 0.21 18.77
N ALA A 144 0.33 0.36 17.99
CA ALA A 144 1.68 0.43 18.55
C ALA A 144 1.86 1.61 19.51
N MET A 145 1.29 2.76 19.19
CA MET A 145 1.26 3.93 20.08
C MET A 145 0.45 3.67 21.35
N GLU A 146 -0.74 3.08 21.22
CA GLU A 146 -1.61 2.75 22.36
C GLU A 146 -1.01 1.69 23.29
N LEU A 147 -0.27 0.72 22.75
CA LEU A 147 0.43 -0.30 23.52
C LEU A 147 1.72 0.23 24.18
N GLY A 148 2.12 1.48 23.91
CA GLY A 148 3.38 2.05 24.41
C GLY A 148 4.62 1.47 23.73
N LEU A 149 4.46 0.77 22.60
CA LEU A 149 5.56 0.23 21.80
C LEU A 149 6.23 1.32 20.96
N LYS A 150 5.59 2.47 20.76
CA LYS A 150 6.23 3.67 20.22
C LYS A 150 5.67 4.95 20.82
N PRO A 151 6.39 6.08 20.73
CA PRO A 151 5.90 7.35 21.25
C PRO A 151 4.57 7.78 20.60
N LYS A 152 3.64 8.24 21.42
CA LYS A 152 2.35 8.78 20.95
C LYS A 152 2.58 10.10 20.23
N HIS A 153 2.11 10.20 19.00
CA HIS A 153 2.11 11.44 18.22
C HIS A 153 0.76 11.62 17.53
N GLN A 154 0.31 12.85 17.38
CA GLN A 154 -0.82 13.16 16.49
C GLN A 154 -0.41 12.90 15.04
N ILE A 155 -1.08 11.94 14.39
CA ILE A 155 -0.89 11.69 12.96
C ILE A 155 -1.69 12.71 12.16
N ILE A 156 -0.99 13.43 11.28
CA ILE A 156 -1.57 14.40 10.35
C ILE A 156 -1.48 13.85 8.92
N ILE A 157 -2.62 13.79 8.25
CA ILE A 157 -2.74 13.40 6.84
C ILE A 157 -2.99 14.65 6.02
N LEU A 158 -2.01 15.02 5.19
CA LEU A 158 -2.15 16.07 4.19
C LEU A 158 -2.81 15.46 2.96
N LEU A 159 -4.04 15.86 2.66
CA LEU A 159 -4.89 15.25 1.64
C LEU A 159 -5.43 16.32 0.68
N PRO A 160 -4.71 16.65 -0.41
CA PRO A 160 -5.14 17.60 -1.42
C PRO A 160 -6.49 17.22 -2.05
N ASP A 161 -7.27 18.22 -2.48
CA ASP A 161 -8.61 17.99 -3.07
C ASP A 161 -8.60 17.13 -4.35
N ASN A 162 -7.50 17.11 -5.08
CA ASN A 162 -7.34 16.30 -6.29
C ASN A 162 -6.88 14.86 -6.01
N GLU A 163 -6.63 14.49 -4.76
CA GLU A 163 -6.21 13.15 -4.40
C GLU A 163 -7.39 12.18 -4.45
N LYS A 164 -7.23 11.09 -5.20
CA LYS A 164 -8.25 10.03 -5.26
C LYS A 164 -8.33 9.31 -3.91
N ILE A 165 -9.53 9.21 -3.36
CA ILE A 165 -9.83 8.44 -2.15
C ILE A 165 -10.65 7.21 -2.54
N ILE A 166 -10.11 6.02 -2.34
CA ILE A 166 -10.76 4.76 -2.74
C ILE A 166 -11.97 4.43 -1.86
N ASN A 167 -11.93 4.81 -0.58
CA ASN A 167 -13.03 4.58 0.35
C ASN A 167 -13.20 5.79 1.28
N PRO A 168 -14.02 6.78 0.89
CA PRO A 168 -14.25 7.99 1.68
C PRO A 168 -14.83 7.71 3.06
N TYR A 169 -15.75 6.75 3.17
CA TYR A 169 -16.36 6.42 4.46
C TYR A 169 -15.35 5.80 5.43
N MET A 170 -14.42 4.96 4.94
CA MET A 170 -13.34 4.46 5.79
C MET A 170 -12.39 5.57 6.25
N LEU A 171 -12.15 6.60 5.43
CA LEU A 171 -11.41 7.79 5.87
C LEU A 171 -12.15 8.50 7.02
N GLU A 172 -13.47 8.65 6.95
CA GLU A 172 -14.28 9.22 8.03
C GLU A 172 -14.17 8.41 9.32
N LEU A 173 -14.14 7.08 9.24
CA LEU A 173 -13.91 6.22 10.41
C LEU A 173 -12.52 6.45 11.02
N TRP A 174 -11.49 6.61 10.19
CA TRP A 174 -10.12 6.88 10.66
C TRP A 174 -9.94 8.29 11.22
N GLN A 175 -10.72 9.28 10.78
CA GLN A 175 -10.66 10.67 11.28
C GLN A 175 -10.95 10.80 12.78
N LYS A 176 -11.49 9.76 13.43
CA LYS A 176 -11.60 9.68 14.90
C LYS A 176 -10.24 9.58 15.60
N TYR A 177 -9.21 9.10 14.90
CA TYR A 177 -7.88 8.82 15.44
C TYR A 177 -6.77 9.68 14.81
N VAL A 178 -7.01 10.26 13.64
CA VAL A 178 -6.02 11.04 12.90
C VAL A 178 -6.59 12.38 12.44
N LYS A 179 -5.74 13.39 12.31
CA LYS A 179 -6.11 14.70 11.79
C LYS A 179 -5.95 14.73 10.28
N VAL A 180 -7.00 15.10 9.56
CA VAL A 180 -6.96 15.28 8.09
C VAL A 180 -6.97 16.76 7.77
N ILE A 181 -6.01 17.21 6.95
CA ILE A 181 -5.93 18.59 6.45
C ILE A 181 -6.13 18.56 4.94
N ARG A 182 -7.13 19.31 4.47
CA ARG A 182 -7.48 19.48 3.05
C ARG A 182 -7.16 20.87 2.50
N ASP A 183 -7.04 21.87 3.38
CA ASP A 183 -6.79 23.25 2.96
C ASP A 183 -5.49 23.38 2.16
N LYS A 184 -5.61 23.79 0.89
CA LYS A 184 -4.49 23.87 -0.06
C LYS A 184 -3.34 24.71 0.48
N LYS A 185 -3.63 25.89 1.04
CA LYS A 185 -2.60 26.79 1.55
C LYS A 185 -1.84 26.13 2.71
N THR A 186 -2.56 25.53 3.65
CA THR A 186 -1.97 24.82 4.79
C THR A 186 -1.13 23.63 4.33
N ILE A 187 -1.59 22.86 3.34
CA ILE A 187 -0.82 21.76 2.74
C ILE A 187 0.47 22.28 2.11
N GLU A 188 0.44 23.38 1.35
CA GLU A 188 1.63 23.97 0.73
C GLU A 188 2.67 24.37 1.80
N HIS A 189 2.25 24.99 2.89
CA HIS A 189 3.16 25.36 4.00
C HIS A 189 3.75 24.13 4.67
N PHE A 190 2.94 23.13 5.00
CA PHE A 190 3.44 21.92 5.67
C PHE A 190 4.24 21.00 4.74
N SER A 191 4.04 21.05 3.43
CA SER A 191 4.76 20.20 2.48
C SER A 191 6.27 20.41 2.53
N ALA A 192 6.74 21.63 2.83
CA ALA A 192 8.16 21.92 2.99
C ALA A 192 8.78 21.23 4.21
N LEU A 193 8.02 21.13 5.31
CA LEU A 193 8.46 20.48 6.56
C LEU A 193 8.20 18.98 6.57
N ARG A 194 7.28 18.51 5.72
CA ARG A 194 6.79 17.13 5.72
C ARG A 194 7.90 16.10 5.73
N LYS A 195 8.92 16.28 4.89
CA LYS A 195 10.01 15.31 4.72
C LYS A 195 10.74 15.01 6.04
N TYR A 196 10.84 15.98 6.94
CA TYR A 196 11.50 15.84 8.25
C TYR A 196 10.60 15.18 9.30
N PHE A 197 9.29 15.37 9.23
CA PHE A 197 8.31 14.85 10.20
C PHE A 197 7.51 13.64 9.71
N GLN A 198 7.82 13.10 8.53
CA GLN A 198 7.03 12.02 7.93
C GLN A 198 7.36 10.67 8.56
N TYR A 199 6.32 9.91 8.88
CA TYR A 199 6.36 8.47 9.03
C TYR A 199 5.97 7.79 7.72
N ASP A 200 6.74 6.78 7.30
CA ASP A 200 6.39 5.90 6.19
C ASP A 200 5.44 4.79 6.65
N ILE A 201 4.25 5.19 7.13
CA ILE A 201 3.24 4.31 7.73
C ILE A 201 2.90 3.10 6.85
N ASP A 202 2.92 3.29 5.53
CA ASP A 202 2.66 2.23 4.55
C ASP A 202 3.83 1.26 4.31
N PHE A 203 4.97 1.44 4.99
CA PHE A 203 6.19 0.73 4.67
C PHE A 203 7.05 0.32 5.86
N SER A 204 7.21 1.18 6.86
CA SER A 204 8.03 0.90 8.05
C SER A 204 7.30 1.30 9.32
N CYS A 205 7.57 0.58 10.42
CA CYS A 205 7.13 0.97 11.76
C CYS A 205 8.19 0.57 12.76
N SER A 206 8.55 1.48 13.65
CA SER A 206 9.46 1.16 14.74
C SER A 206 8.73 0.81 16.03
N LEU A 207 9.24 -0.22 16.69
CA LEU A 207 8.74 -0.77 17.94
C LEU A 207 9.89 -0.83 18.96
N ASN A 208 9.68 -0.26 20.15
CA ASN A 208 10.67 -0.15 21.22
C ASN A 208 12.02 0.41 20.76
N GLY A 209 11.98 1.43 19.90
CA GLY A 209 13.16 2.07 19.33
C GLY A 209 13.86 1.28 18.22
N LYS A 210 13.30 0.14 17.79
CA LYS A 210 13.81 -0.65 16.67
C LYS A 210 13.01 -0.41 15.39
N GLY A 211 13.63 0.11 14.33
CA GLY A 211 13.08 0.25 12.99
C GLY A 211 12.81 -1.11 12.34
N MET A 212 11.59 -1.32 11.84
CA MET A 212 11.17 -2.60 11.27
C MET A 212 10.31 -2.43 10.02
N TYR A 213 10.29 -3.48 9.20
CA TYR A 213 9.33 -3.58 8.11
C TYR A 213 7.89 -3.63 8.65
N ILE A 214 6.97 -2.89 8.02
CA ILE A 214 5.60 -2.74 8.55
C ILE A 214 4.86 -4.07 8.69
N GLU A 215 5.08 -5.03 7.80
CA GLU A 215 4.42 -6.34 7.87
C GLU A 215 4.92 -7.17 9.06
N HIS A 216 6.20 -7.05 9.43
CA HIS A 216 6.73 -7.67 10.64
C HIS A 216 6.17 -7.01 11.89
N ALA A 217 6.15 -5.66 11.90
CA ALA A 217 5.61 -4.89 13.01
C ALA A 217 4.13 -5.21 13.26
N LYS A 218 3.33 -5.35 12.19
CA LYS A 218 1.91 -5.73 12.23
C LYS A 218 1.68 -7.01 13.01
N VAL A 219 2.48 -8.06 12.76
CA VAL A 219 2.33 -9.34 13.47
C VAL A 219 2.61 -9.18 14.96
N ILE A 220 3.67 -8.46 15.33
CA ILE A 220 4.05 -8.23 16.73
C ILE A 220 2.97 -7.41 17.44
N VAL A 221 2.57 -6.29 16.86
CA VAL A 221 1.57 -5.38 17.42
C VAL A 221 0.23 -6.09 17.59
N GLN A 222 -0.21 -6.86 16.58
CA GLN A 222 -1.48 -7.57 16.66
C GLN A 222 -1.47 -8.65 17.76
N LYS A 223 -0.38 -9.41 17.90
CA LYS A 223 -0.23 -10.40 18.98
C LYS A 223 -0.30 -9.75 20.36
N GLU A 224 0.38 -8.63 20.56
CA GLU A 224 0.34 -7.91 21.84
C GLU A 224 -1.04 -7.30 22.10
N TRP A 225 -1.71 -6.79 21.06
CA TRP A 225 -3.09 -6.28 21.17
C TRP A 225 -4.07 -7.36 21.64
N GLU A 226 -4.00 -8.54 21.03
CA GLU A 226 -4.82 -9.71 21.38
C GLU A 226 -4.51 -10.23 22.79
N LYS A 227 -3.22 -10.27 23.16
CA LYS A 227 -2.78 -10.68 24.50
C LYS A 227 -3.33 -9.76 25.60
N ARG A 228 -3.51 -8.47 25.31
CA ARG A 228 -4.15 -7.50 26.21
C ARG A 228 -5.67 -7.62 26.24
N ASN A 229 -6.26 -8.47 25.40
CA ASN A 229 -7.70 -8.61 25.20
C ASN A 229 -8.37 -7.27 24.88
N TYR A 230 -7.69 -6.44 24.08
CA TYR A 230 -8.27 -5.20 23.58
C TYR A 230 -9.21 -5.50 22.42
N ASP A 231 -10.38 -4.86 22.43
CA ASP A 231 -11.27 -4.86 21.28
C ASP A 231 -10.57 -4.28 20.03
N PRO A 232 -11.10 -4.53 18.82
CA PRO A 232 -10.64 -3.86 17.61
C PRO A 232 -10.57 -2.34 17.77
N LEU A 233 -9.51 -1.74 17.24
CA LEU A 233 -9.30 -0.29 17.30
C LEU A 233 -10.38 0.43 16.50
N LEU A 234 -10.48 0.11 15.20
CA LEU A 234 -11.54 0.62 14.34
C LEU A 234 -12.83 -0.15 14.60
N ARG A 235 -13.84 0.54 15.15
CA ARG A 235 -15.16 -0.03 15.43
C ARG A 235 -16.24 0.67 14.64
N LEU A 236 -17.16 -0.13 14.11
CA LEU A 236 -18.41 0.34 13.54
C LEU A 236 -19.43 0.56 14.67
N SER A 237 -20.06 1.73 14.68
CA SER A 237 -21.19 2.01 15.56
C SER A 237 -22.42 1.17 15.16
N SER A 238 -23.43 1.10 16.03
CA SER A 238 -24.71 0.48 15.68
C SER A 238 -25.37 1.17 14.49
N GLU A 239 -25.23 2.49 14.40
CA GLU A 239 -25.71 3.29 13.26
C GLU A 239 -24.94 2.96 11.98
N ASP A 240 -23.60 2.83 12.03
CA ASP A 240 -22.79 2.43 10.88
C ASP A 240 -23.22 1.05 10.34
N LYS A 241 -23.53 0.13 11.26
CA LYS A 241 -24.04 -1.20 10.92
C LYS A 241 -25.45 -1.11 10.34
N GLU A 242 -26.35 -0.36 10.95
CA GLU A 242 -27.72 -0.17 10.45
C GLU A 242 -27.71 0.47 9.06
N ILE A 243 -26.91 1.52 8.85
CA ILE A 243 -26.71 2.16 7.55
C ILE A 243 -26.13 1.15 6.57
N GLY A 244 -25.15 0.34 6.96
CA GLY A 244 -24.57 -0.70 6.11
C GLY A 244 -25.59 -1.74 5.68
N TRP A 245 -26.34 -2.31 6.63
CA TRP A 245 -27.41 -3.29 6.37
C TRP A 245 -28.54 -2.68 5.57
N LYS A 246 -28.91 -1.44 5.86
CA LYS A 246 -29.87 -0.68 5.08
C LYS A 246 -29.35 -0.49 3.67
N LEU A 247 -28.15 0.03 3.43
CA LEU A 247 -27.61 0.18 2.07
C LEU A 247 -27.56 -1.14 1.31
N LEU A 248 -27.17 -2.23 1.98
CA LEU A 248 -27.14 -3.57 1.40
C LEU A 248 -28.55 -4.10 1.04
N GLY A 249 -29.56 -3.83 1.87
CA GLY A 249 -30.96 -4.26 1.64
C GLY A 249 -31.86 -3.25 0.93
N SER A 250 -31.48 -1.97 0.91
CA SER A 250 -32.24 -0.78 0.51
C SER A 250 -31.72 -0.13 -0.75
N GLN A 251 -30.80 -0.76 -1.50
CA GLN A 251 -30.76 -0.45 -2.93
C GLN A 251 -32.10 -0.92 -3.51
N ARG A 252 -33.01 0.07 -3.57
CA ARG A 252 -34.45 -0.06 -3.44
C ARG A 252 -35.07 -0.96 -4.51
N THR A 253 -35.97 -1.80 -4.03
CA THR A 253 -37.34 -1.97 -4.54
C THR A 253 -37.54 -1.38 -5.93
N ILE A 254 -37.52 -2.24 -6.94
CA ILE A 254 -38.13 -1.95 -8.25
C ILE A 254 -39.50 -1.37 -7.93
N SER A 255 -39.76 -0.13 -8.38
CA SER A 255 -41.09 0.44 -8.29
C SER A 255 -42.07 -0.57 -8.87
N ALA A 256 -43.13 -0.87 -8.12
CA ALA A 256 -44.14 -1.86 -8.51
C ALA A 256 -44.95 -1.47 -9.77
N ASP A 257 -44.49 -0.48 -10.54
CA ASP A 257 -45.15 0.07 -11.74
C ASP A 257 -44.67 -0.57 -13.06
N HIS A 258 -43.72 -1.51 -13.01
CA HIS A 258 -43.42 -2.37 -14.15
C HIS A 258 -43.72 -3.84 -13.87
N ARG A 259 -44.97 -4.15 -13.50
CA ARG A 259 -45.60 -5.42 -13.91
C ARG A 259 -45.90 -5.38 -15.41
N SER A 260 -44.86 -5.19 -16.21
CA SER A 260 -44.86 -5.49 -17.63
C SER A 260 -44.63 -6.98 -17.77
N LYS A 261 -45.55 -7.65 -18.46
CA LYS A 261 -45.50 -9.08 -18.80
C LYS A 261 -44.24 -9.39 -19.61
N SER A 262 -43.14 -9.74 -18.95
CA SER A 262 -42.06 -10.53 -19.55
C SER A 262 -41.41 -11.38 -18.48
N SER A 263 -41.31 -12.69 -18.71
CA SER A 263 -40.87 -13.70 -17.76
C SER A 263 -39.35 -13.81 -17.59
N GLN A 264 -38.60 -12.72 -17.79
CA GLN A 264 -37.15 -12.68 -17.59
C GLN A 264 -36.75 -11.44 -16.78
N LEU A 265 -36.23 -11.68 -15.58
CA LEU A 265 -35.58 -10.65 -14.76
C LEU A 265 -34.36 -10.10 -15.52
N THR A 266 -34.19 -8.79 -15.53
CA THR A 266 -32.96 -8.15 -16.03
C THR A 266 -31.75 -8.53 -15.15
N GLY A 267 -30.53 -8.38 -15.66
CA GLY A 267 -29.29 -8.67 -14.89
C GLY A 267 -29.24 -7.92 -13.56
N HIS A 268 -29.53 -6.61 -13.61
CA HIS A 268 -29.68 -5.76 -12.43
C HIS A 268 -30.67 -6.28 -11.38
N GLU A 269 -31.88 -6.68 -11.78
CA GLU A 269 -32.92 -7.14 -10.84
C GLU A 269 -32.53 -8.48 -10.18
N ARG A 270 -31.85 -9.35 -10.94
CA ARG A 270 -31.32 -10.62 -10.44
C ARG A 270 -30.27 -10.42 -9.35
N ASP A 271 -29.34 -9.50 -9.58
CA ASP A 271 -28.23 -9.22 -8.66
C ASP A 271 -28.71 -8.60 -7.34
N TYR A 272 -29.67 -7.68 -7.42
CA TYR A 272 -30.32 -7.11 -6.24
C TYR A 272 -31.05 -8.14 -5.41
N LYS A 273 -31.80 -9.04 -6.07
CA LYS A 273 -32.49 -10.13 -5.37
C LYS A 273 -31.48 -11.03 -4.64
N ARG A 274 -30.34 -11.32 -5.27
CA ARG A 274 -29.28 -12.13 -4.64
C ARG A 274 -28.65 -11.42 -3.43
N LEU A 275 -28.43 -10.11 -3.50
CA LEU A 275 -28.03 -9.31 -2.33
C LEU A 275 -29.08 -9.32 -1.22
N GLN A 276 -30.37 -9.23 -1.53
CA GLN A 276 -31.44 -9.33 -0.53
C GLN A 276 -31.48 -10.70 0.14
N GLU A 277 -31.26 -11.79 -0.60
CA GLU A 277 -31.13 -13.13 -0.04
C GLU A 277 -29.92 -13.26 0.89
N ILE A 278 -28.78 -12.68 0.51
CA ILE A 278 -27.57 -12.60 1.34
C ILE A 278 -27.83 -11.81 2.63
N THR A 279 -28.62 -10.73 2.52
CA THR A 279 -28.78 -9.73 3.58
C THR A 279 -30.03 -9.90 4.43
N ARG A 280 -30.73 -11.03 4.27
CA ARG A 280 -31.89 -11.40 5.11
C ARG A 280 -31.50 -11.51 6.58
N GLU A 281 -32.48 -11.36 7.47
CA GLU A 281 -32.30 -11.52 8.91
C GLU A 281 -31.69 -12.88 9.24
N GLY A 282 -30.58 -12.89 10.00
CA GLY A 282 -29.82 -14.10 10.33
C GLY A 282 -28.90 -14.65 9.22
N GLY A 283 -28.89 -14.04 8.03
CA GLY A 283 -27.94 -14.34 6.97
C GLY A 283 -26.52 -13.86 7.30
N TRP A 284 -25.51 -14.59 6.84
CA TRP A 284 -24.10 -14.18 6.94
C TRP A 284 -23.38 -14.45 5.64
N PHE A 285 -22.34 -13.66 5.38
CA PHE A 285 -21.54 -13.78 4.17
C PHE A 285 -20.06 -13.57 4.45
N VAL A 286 -19.24 -14.08 3.52
CA VAL A 286 -17.80 -13.87 3.47
C VAL A 286 -17.46 -13.14 2.18
N THR A 287 -16.72 -12.05 2.30
CA THR A 287 -16.14 -11.37 1.13
C THR A 287 -14.90 -12.11 0.66
N LEU A 288 -14.84 -12.46 -0.63
CA LEU A 288 -13.70 -13.15 -1.24
C LEU A 288 -13.04 -12.24 -2.29
N HIS A 289 -11.75 -11.95 -2.11
CA HIS A 289 -10.90 -11.24 -3.09
C HIS A 289 -9.67 -12.11 -3.45
N VAL A 290 -9.44 -12.34 -4.74
CA VAL A 290 -8.50 -13.32 -5.34
C VAL A 290 -8.00 -12.66 -6.60
N ARG A 291 -6.93 -11.91 -6.49
CA ARG A 291 -6.40 -11.17 -7.64
C ARG A 291 -5.91 -12.17 -8.69
N ASP A 292 -6.13 -11.89 -9.97
CA ASP A 292 -5.55 -12.65 -11.07
C ASP A 292 -4.87 -11.75 -12.12
N SER A 293 -4.36 -12.34 -13.21
CA SER A 293 -3.73 -11.61 -14.32
C SER A 293 -4.68 -10.66 -15.05
N GLY A 294 -5.99 -10.90 -14.97
CA GLY A 294 -7.05 -10.07 -15.52
C GLY A 294 -7.02 -8.64 -14.98
N TYR A 295 -6.67 -8.48 -13.70
CA TYR A 295 -6.50 -7.17 -13.04
C TYR A 295 -5.51 -6.24 -13.76
N LEU A 296 -4.50 -6.80 -14.44
CA LEU A 296 -3.45 -6.04 -15.14
C LEU A 296 -3.61 -6.00 -16.67
N LEU A 297 -4.74 -6.50 -17.21
CA LEU A 297 -4.97 -6.69 -18.65
C LEU A 297 -4.57 -5.45 -19.48
N GLY A 298 -3.39 -5.58 -20.11
CA GLY A 298 -2.87 -4.69 -21.14
C GLY A 298 -1.46 -4.11 -20.93
N LYS A 299 -0.83 -4.19 -19.74
CA LYS A 299 0.48 -3.54 -19.53
C LYS A 299 1.69 -4.46 -19.40
N TYR A 300 1.55 -5.67 -18.88
CA TYR A 300 2.71 -6.54 -18.64
C TYR A 300 2.35 -8.02 -18.79
N ASP A 301 2.23 -8.48 -20.03
CA ASP A 301 2.20 -9.90 -20.37
C ASP A 301 3.62 -10.48 -20.39
N LYS A 302 4.33 -10.35 -19.27
CA LYS A 302 5.68 -10.87 -19.12
C LYS A 302 5.75 -11.64 -17.82
N ARG A 303 6.13 -12.92 -17.90
CA ARG A 303 6.51 -13.79 -16.77
C ARG A 303 7.59 -13.17 -15.85
N GLU A 304 8.12 -12.02 -16.21
CA GLU A 304 9.10 -11.22 -15.46
C GLU A 304 8.47 -10.08 -14.63
N ASP A 305 7.14 -9.88 -14.65
CA ASP A 305 6.49 -8.90 -13.78
C ASP A 305 6.50 -9.43 -12.32
N PRO A 306 7.18 -8.75 -11.38
CA PRO A 306 7.20 -9.16 -9.98
C PRO A 306 5.78 -9.26 -9.41
N SER A 307 4.78 -8.56 -9.94
CA SER A 307 3.43 -8.65 -9.42
C SER A 307 2.70 -9.97 -9.70
N PHE A 308 3.26 -10.84 -10.56
CA PHE A 308 2.66 -12.14 -10.91
C PHE A 308 2.53 -13.08 -9.71
N TYR A 309 3.46 -13.06 -8.74
CA TYR A 309 3.39 -13.95 -7.56
C TYR A 309 2.17 -13.66 -6.66
N ARG A 310 1.50 -12.52 -6.85
CA ARG A 310 0.29 -12.14 -6.08
C ARG A 310 -1.01 -12.63 -6.72
N ASN A 311 -0.92 -13.21 -7.92
CA ASN A 311 -2.09 -13.70 -8.63
C ASN A 311 -2.39 -15.14 -8.20
N ALA A 312 -3.67 -15.49 -8.13
CA ALA A 312 -4.16 -16.83 -7.86
C ALA A 312 -5.38 -17.14 -8.73
N ASP A 313 -5.64 -18.42 -8.99
CA ASP A 313 -6.83 -18.86 -9.72
C ASP A 313 -8.03 -18.96 -8.78
N ILE A 314 -9.15 -18.32 -9.11
CA ILE A 314 -10.38 -18.37 -8.32
C ILE A 314 -10.92 -19.80 -8.17
N ASP A 315 -10.70 -20.66 -9.15
CA ASP A 315 -11.18 -22.05 -9.11
C ASP A 315 -10.49 -22.87 -8.01
N SER A 316 -9.27 -22.47 -7.60
CA SER A 316 -8.56 -23.09 -6.48
C SER A 316 -9.22 -22.85 -5.11
N TYR A 317 -10.20 -21.93 -5.02
CA TYR A 317 -10.95 -21.63 -3.80
C TYR A 317 -12.29 -22.38 -3.72
N THR A 318 -12.62 -23.25 -4.67
CA THR A 318 -13.92 -23.93 -4.77
C THR A 318 -14.30 -24.65 -3.48
N ASP A 319 -13.38 -25.37 -2.84
CA ASP A 319 -13.68 -26.12 -1.61
C ASP A 319 -13.92 -25.20 -0.41
N ALA A 320 -13.20 -24.07 -0.32
CA ALA A 320 -13.44 -23.06 0.70
C ALA A 320 -14.82 -22.42 0.53
N ILE A 321 -15.21 -22.14 -0.73
CA ILE A 321 -16.53 -21.60 -1.06
C ILE A 321 -17.63 -22.61 -0.68
N LYS A 322 -17.51 -23.87 -1.11
CA LYS A 322 -18.47 -24.94 -0.74
C LYS A 322 -18.62 -25.06 0.78
N SER A 323 -17.51 -25.06 1.51
CA SER A 323 -17.50 -25.12 2.97
C SER A 323 -18.30 -23.97 3.63
N ILE A 324 -18.21 -22.75 3.10
CA ILE A 324 -19.01 -21.60 3.59
C ILE A 324 -20.50 -21.81 3.29
N VAL A 325 -20.80 -22.25 2.06
CA VAL A 325 -22.16 -22.47 1.58
C VAL A 325 -22.88 -23.59 2.32
N ASP A 326 -22.20 -24.70 2.59
CA ASP A 326 -22.73 -25.84 3.34
C ASP A 326 -23.12 -25.47 4.78
N ARG A 327 -22.56 -24.37 5.31
CA ARG A 327 -22.90 -23.79 6.62
C ARG A 327 -24.00 -22.73 6.54
N GLY A 328 -24.65 -22.60 5.39
CA GLY A 328 -25.72 -21.62 5.15
C GLY A 328 -25.22 -20.19 4.92
N GLY A 329 -23.92 -19.99 4.73
CA GLY A 329 -23.32 -18.71 4.42
C GLY A 329 -23.29 -18.42 2.92
N TYR A 330 -23.06 -17.16 2.57
CA TYR A 330 -22.87 -16.72 1.20
C TYR A 330 -21.43 -16.27 0.94
N VAL A 331 -20.97 -16.38 -0.29
CA VAL A 331 -19.68 -15.80 -0.71
C VAL A 331 -19.94 -14.62 -1.61
N VAL A 332 -19.52 -13.42 -1.20
CA VAL A 332 -19.57 -12.22 -2.05
C VAL A 332 -18.20 -12.00 -2.65
N ARG A 333 -18.08 -12.28 -3.93
CA ARG A 333 -16.85 -12.13 -4.69
C ARG A 333 -16.68 -10.67 -5.11
N VAL A 334 -15.58 -10.05 -4.72
CA VAL A 334 -15.27 -8.64 -5.03
C VAL A 334 -13.98 -8.51 -5.83
N GLY A 335 -13.81 -7.36 -6.48
CA GLY A 335 -12.56 -6.95 -7.13
C GLY A 335 -12.77 -6.20 -8.45
N ASP A 336 -11.84 -6.37 -9.39
CA ASP A 336 -11.88 -5.78 -10.72
C ASP A 336 -12.70 -6.63 -11.71
N PRO A 337 -13.56 -6.02 -12.56
CA PRO A 337 -14.41 -6.73 -13.53
C PRO A 337 -13.62 -7.41 -14.66
N LYS A 338 -12.30 -7.21 -14.74
CA LYS A 338 -11.44 -7.88 -15.72
C LYS A 338 -10.88 -9.21 -15.21
N MET A 339 -11.08 -9.54 -13.94
CA MET A 339 -10.68 -10.82 -13.37
C MET A 339 -11.59 -11.95 -13.89
N LYS A 340 -11.14 -13.19 -13.77
CA LYS A 340 -11.93 -14.38 -14.10
C LYS A 340 -13.20 -14.42 -13.23
N PRO A 341 -14.39 -14.61 -13.83
CA PRO A 341 -15.63 -14.72 -13.08
C PRO A 341 -15.66 -16.01 -12.25
N ILE A 342 -16.44 -16.00 -11.17
CA ILE A 342 -16.76 -17.23 -10.45
C ILE A 342 -17.67 -18.12 -11.31
N SER A 343 -17.51 -19.45 -11.23
CA SER A 343 -18.42 -20.38 -11.92
C SER A 343 -19.87 -20.16 -11.48
N GLU A 344 -20.78 -20.03 -12.45
CA GLU A 344 -22.22 -19.89 -12.22
C GLU A 344 -22.85 -21.10 -11.50
N GLU A 345 -22.17 -22.24 -11.53
CA GLU A 345 -22.59 -23.47 -10.83
C GLU A 345 -22.56 -23.33 -9.30
N ILE A 346 -21.84 -22.32 -8.78
CA ILE A 346 -21.79 -22.01 -7.35
C ILE A 346 -23.03 -21.19 -6.96
N LYS A 347 -24.12 -21.89 -6.62
CA LYS A 347 -25.44 -21.31 -6.31
C LYS A 347 -25.48 -20.24 -5.21
N CYS A 348 -24.51 -20.23 -4.30
CA CYS A 348 -24.46 -19.29 -3.17
C CYS A 348 -23.25 -18.32 -3.23
N GLY A 349 -22.58 -18.24 -4.38
CA GLY A 349 -21.58 -17.20 -4.67
C GLY A 349 -22.21 -16.03 -5.42
N PHE A 350 -22.09 -14.80 -4.95
CA PHE A 350 -22.50 -13.59 -5.68
C PHE A 350 -21.26 -12.88 -6.23
N ASP A 351 -21.16 -12.77 -7.56
CA ASP A 351 -20.04 -12.10 -8.23
C ASP A 351 -20.27 -10.59 -8.37
N TYR A 352 -20.06 -9.87 -7.27
CA TYR A 352 -20.13 -8.42 -7.27
C TYR A 352 -19.08 -7.77 -8.18
N ALA A 353 -17.97 -8.46 -8.51
CA ALA A 353 -16.96 -7.90 -9.41
C ALA A 353 -17.47 -7.74 -10.85
N HIS A 354 -18.36 -8.63 -11.30
CA HIS A 354 -18.97 -8.62 -12.63
C HIS A 354 -20.42 -8.12 -12.64
N SER A 355 -20.95 -7.78 -11.47
CA SER A 355 -22.34 -7.36 -11.31
C SER A 355 -22.59 -5.94 -11.83
N ASP A 356 -23.76 -5.73 -12.44
CA ASP A 356 -24.19 -4.42 -12.94
C ASP A 356 -24.36 -3.38 -11.80
N ILE A 357 -24.55 -3.85 -10.56
CA ILE A 357 -24.72 -2.97 -9.38
C ILE A 357 -23.38 -2.61 -8.71
N ARG A 358 -22.25 -3.01 -9.30
CA ARG A 358 -20.92 -2.67 -8.82
C ARG A 358 -20.71 -1.15 -8.80
N SER A 359 -20.38 -0.61 -7.63
CA SER A 359 -19.89 0.76 -7.51
C SER A 359 -18.52 0.90 -8.20
N ASN A 360 -18.51 1.54 -9.36
CA ASN A 360 -17.28 1.87 -10.10
C ASN A 360 -16.56 3.13 -9.58
N LYS A 361 -17.05 3.75 -8.50
CA LYS A 361 -16.52 5.01 -7.94
C LYS A 361 -15.34 4.76 -7.02
#